data_AF-A0A7L9BSD8-F1
#
_entry.id   AF-A0A7L9BSD8-F1
#
_cell.length_a   1.000
_cell.length_b   1.000
_cell.length_c   1.000
_cell.angle_alpha   90.00
_cell.angle_beta   90.00
_cell.angle_gamma   90.00
#
_symmetry.space_group_name_H-M   'P 1'
#
loop_
_entity.id
_entity.type
_entity.pdbx_description
1 polymer ?
#
loop_
_entity_poly.entity_id
_entity_poly.type
_entity_poly.pdbx_seq_one_letter_code
_entity_poly.pdbx_strand_id
1 'polypeptide(L)'
;MVVLGIVAILVGLALPALSASYGRARLTRAMSTARQAAVLVDLYTREWKDVYPIWGAGAPSARSGWVFALIDAGLAGSLDEIDPDRHRYPERSSADGGVHWLLSMGLCYDPEKMVPGQTVVLPQVPEGPYLSSDEDMPHSPIRTGDVVYPSDKGMLAPVWVTWGPLTGPWCCLPNPQPAPVPFCDLHVEALRWVECVKDGRVEGEYGIGFPVYSTWYGCRGRDRAN
;
A
#
# COMPACT_ATOMS: atom_id res chain seq x y z
N MET A 1 -1.60 35.91 -38.33
CA MET A 1 -0.70 35.89 -37.16
C MET A 1 -1.44 36.13 -35.83
N VAL A 2 -2.43 37.02 -35.75
CA VAL A 2 -3.19 37.29 -34.50
C VAL A 2 -3.90 36.04 -33.93
N VAL A 3 -4.58 35.25 -34.78
CA VAL A 3 -5.32 34.05 -34.34
C VAL A 3 -4.40 33.02 -33.69
N LEU A 4 -3.22 32.77 -34.27
CA LEU A 4 -2.24 31.84 -33.70
C LEU A 4 -1.75 32.30 -32.32
N GLY A 5 -1.56 33.61 -32.14
CA GLY A 5 -1.21 34.18 -30.83
C GLY A 5 -2.28 33.95 -29.78
N ILE A 6 -3.56 34.18 -30.11
CA ILE A 6 -4.68 33.95 -29.19
C ILE A 6 -4.82 32.46 -28.87
N VAL A 7 -4.73 31.58 -29.86
CA VAL A 7 -4.80 30.12 -29.65
C VAL A 7 -3.67 29.64 -28.73
N ALA A 8 -2.43 30.09 -28.95
CA ALA A 8 -1.30 29.74 -28.10
C ALA A 8 -1.51 30.17 -26.64
N ILE A 9 -2.06 31.37 -26.41
CA ILE A 9 -2.38 31.85 -25.06
C ILE A 9 -3.48 31.00 -24.42
N LEU A 10 -4.56 30.71 -25.15
CA LEU A 10 -5.67 29.89 -24.63
C LEU A 10 -5.21 28.47 -24.29
N VAL A 11 -4.41 27.84 -25.16
CA VAL A 11 -3.85 26.51 -24.91
C VAL A 11 -2.91 26.52 -23.71
N GLY A 12 -2.05 27.54 -23.59
CA GLY A 12 -1.14 27.70 -22.46
C GLY A 12 -1.86 27.81 -21.11
N LEU A 13 -3.05 28.44 -21.08
CA LEU A 13 -3.87 28.54 -19.88
C LEU A 13 -4.70 27.28 -19.61
N ALA A 14 -5.15 26.58 -20.66
CA ALA A 14 -6.01 25.41 -20.52
C ALA A 14 -5.27 24.13 -20.09
N LEU A 15 -4.04 23.91 -20.57
CA LEU A 15 -3.29 22.68 -20.32
C LEU A 15 -3.01 22.39 -18.83
N PRO A 16 -2.59 23.38 -18.00
CA PRO A 16 -2.37 23.13 -16.56
C PRO A 16 -3.66 22.73 -15.84
N ALA A 17 -4.78 23.38 -16.16
CA ALA A 17 -6.08 23.07 -15.56
C ALA A 17 -6.56 21.66 -15.94
N LEU A 18 -6.38 21.27 -17.20
CA LEU A 18 -6.69 19.92 -17.66
C LEU A 18 -5.82 18.87 -16.97
N SER A 19 -4.50 19.10 -16.88
CA SER A 19 -3.57 18.19 -16.20
C SER A 19 -3.96 17.97 -14.73
N ALA A 20 -4.26 19.05 -14.00
CA ALA A 20 -4.72 18.96 -12.62
C ALA A 20 -6.06 18.20 -12.49
N SER A 21 -6.99 18.42 -13.42
CA SER A 21 -8.28 17.71 -13.45
C SER A 21 -8.10 16.21 -13.70
N TYR A 22 -7.22 15.82 -14.65
CA TYR A 22 -6.92 14.41 -14.90
C TYR A 22 -6.26 13.74 -13.70
N GLY A 23 -5.33 14.42 -13.02
CA GLY A 23 -4.70 13.89 -11.81
C GLY A 23 -5.72 13.62 -10.70
N ARG A 24 -6.62 14.57 -10.45
CA ARG A 24 -7.71 14.40 -9.48
C ARG A 24 -8.65 13.25 -9.86
N ALA A 25 -9.05 13.14 -11.12
CA ALA A 25 -9.91 12.05 -11.58
C ALA A 25 -9.23 10.68 -11.39
N ARG A 26 -7.93 10.57 -11.65
CA ARG A 26 -7.15 9.35 -11.41
C ARG A 26 -7.03 9.03 -9.92
N LEU A 27 -6.79 10.02 -9.07
CA LEU A 27 -6.76 9.83 -7.61
C LEU A 27 -8.12 9.37 -7.08
N THR A 28 -9.23 9.98 -7.52
CA THR A 28 -10.58 9.56 -7.15
C THR A 28 -10.86 8.11 -7.58
N ARG A 29 -10.44 7.71 -8.77
CA ARG A 29 -10.52 6.31 -9.21
C ARG A 29 -9.69 5.40 -8.32
N ALA A 30 -8.44 5.76 -8.03
CA ALA A 30 -7.56 4.99 -7.16
C ALA A 30 -8.15 4.85 -5.73
N MET A 31 -8.76 5.89 -5.18
CA MET A 31 -9.48 5.84 -3.90
C MET A 31 -10.66 4.87 -3.94
N SER A 32 -11.41 4.84 -5.05
CA SER A 32 -12.50 3.88 -5.23
C SER A 32 -11.99 2.44 -5.29
N THR A 33 -10.91 2.18 -6.05
CA THR A 33 -10.29 0.86 -6.13
C THR A 33 -9.74 0.42 -4.77
N ALA A 34 -9.04 1.31 -4.07
CA ALA A 34 -8.51 1.02 -2.74
C ALA A 34 -9.63 0.69 -1.73
N ARG A 35 -10.77 1.40 -1.80
CA ARG A 35 -11.96 1.09 -0.99
C ARG A 35 -12.55 -0.28 -1.33
N GLN A 36 -12.64 -0.64 -2.60
CA GLN A 36 -13.15 -1.96 -3.03
C GLN A 36 -12.24 -3.08 -2.54
N ALA A 37 -10.93 -2.92 -2.71
CA ALA A 37 -9.93 -3.85 -2.16
C ALA A 37 -10.06 -4.01 -0.64
N ALA A 38 -10.23 -2.90 0.09
CA ALA A 38 -10.43 -2.92 1.53
C ALA A 38 -11.68 -3.67 1.97
N VAL A 39 -12.80 -3.50 1.25
CA VAL A 39 -14.05 -4.24 1.51
C VAL A 39 -13.87 -5.73 1.23
N LEU A 40 -13.12 -6.13 0.22
CA LEU A 40 -12.83 -7.54 -0.05
C LEU A 40 -11.99 -8.17 1.08
N VAL A 41 -10.99 -7.45 1.59
CA VAL A 41 -10.22 -7.87 2.77
C VAL A 41 -11.12 -8.04 3.99
N ASP A 42 -12.05 -7.11 4.22
CA ASP A 42 -13.02 -7.21 5.33
C ASP A 42 -14.01 -8.38 5.16
N LEU A 43 -14.46 -8.65 3.93
CA LEU A 43 -15.30 -9.81 3.65
C LEU A 43 -14.54 -11.12 3.95
N TYR A 44 -13.27 -11.19 3.54
CA TYR A 44 -12.40 -12.32 3.87
C TYR A 44 -12.24 -12.49 5.36
N THR A 45 -11.94 -11.43 6.12
CA THR A 45 -11.71 -11.58 7.57
C THR A 45 -12.96 -12.12 8.27
N ARG A 46 -14.17 -11.67 7.87
CA ARG A 46 -15.44 -12.18 8.42
C ARG A 46 -15.65 -13.67 8.16
N GLU A 47 -15.20 -14.19 7.02
CA GLU A 47 -15.31 -15.61 6.66
C GLU A 47 -14.15 -16.45 7.27
N TRP A 48 -12.99 -15.85 7.51
CA TRP A 48 -11.77 -16.49 8.02
C TRP A 48 -11.47 -16.16 9.50
N LYS A 49 -12.47 -16.26 10.38
CA LYS A 49 -12.31 -16.13 11.85
C LYS A 49 -11.60 -14.83 12.27
N ASP A 50 -11.96 -13.74 11.62
CA ASP A 50 -11.42 -12.40 11.81
C ASP A 50 -9.94 -12.24 11.41
N VAL A 51 -9.32 -13.22 10.75
CA VAL A 51 -7.89 -13.17 10.37
C VAL A 51 -7.71 -12.46 9.02
N TYR A 52 -6.70 -11.60 8.93
CA TYR A 52 -6.33 -10.96 7.66
C TYR A 52 -5.82 -11.99 6.63
N PRO A 53 -5.92 -11.70 5.31
CA PRO A 53 -5.49 -12.65 4.29
C PRO A 53 -4.01 -13.00 4.40
N ILE A 54 -3.74 -14.31 4.50
CA ILE A 54 -2.39 -14.86 4.57
C ILE A 54 -2.18 -15.75 3.34
N TRP A 55 -1.07 -15.51 2.65
CA TRP A 55 -0.66 -16.30 1.50
C TRP A 55 0.86 -16.50 1.51
N GLY A 56 1.33 -17.63 0.99
CA GLY A 56 2.76 -17.96 0.97
C GLY A 56 3.30 -18.40 2.33
N ALA A 57 4.62 -18.57 2.43
CA ALA A 57 5.26 -19.15 3.61
C ALA A 57 5.58 -18.12 4.70
N GLY A 58 5.74 -16.84 4.32
CA GLY A 58 6.15 -15.76 5.22
C GLY A 58 5.29 -14.50 5.12
N ALA A 59 5.52 -13.57 6.04
CA ALA A 59 4.90 -12.26 6.06
C ALA A 59 5.18 -11.41 4.79
N PRO A 60 6.38 -11.44 4.17
CA PRO A 60 6.62 -10.74 2.91
C PRO A 60 5.71 -11.24 1.78
N SER A 61 5.60 -12.55 1.61
CA SER A 61 4.66 -13.15 0.65
C SER A 61 3.20 -12.90 1.02
N ALA A 62 2.83 -12.91 2.31
CA ALA A 62 1.46 -12.60 2.71
C ALA A 62 1.10 -11.15 2.39
N ARG A 63 2.03 -10.21 2.61
CA ARG A 63 1.87 -8.79 2.27
C ARG A 63 1.58 -8.57 0.79
N SER A 64 2.33 -9.23 -0.09
CA SER A 64 2.25 -9.00 -1.53
C SER A 64 1.22 -9.92 -2.20
N GLY A 65 0.96 -11.10 -1.62
CA GLY A 65 0.11 -12.15 -2.14
C GLY A 65 -1.29 -12.24 -1.53
N TRP A 66 -1.69 -11.30 -0.67
CA TRP A 66 -3.02 -11.26 -0.04
C TRP A 66 -4.19 -11.42 -1.03
N VAL A 67 -4.03 -10.94 -2.26
CA VAL A 67 -4.99 -11.11 -3.36
C VAL A 67 -5.21 -12.56 -3.77
N PHE A 68 -4.18 -13.40 -3.69
CA PHE A 68 -4.30 -14.82 -4.02
C PHE A 68 -5.09 -15.55 -2.95
N ALA A 69 -4.94 -15.17 -1.66
CA ALA A 69 -5.81 -15.69 -0.61
C ALA A 69 -7.29 -15.36 -0.85
N LEU A 70 -7.61 -14.19 -1.39
CA LEU A 70 -8.98 -13.83 -1.77
C LEU A 70 -9.52 -14.63 -2.96
N ILE A 71 -8.66 -14.88 -3.96
CA ILE A 71 -9.02 -15.69 -5.14
C ILE A 71 -9.23 -17.15 -4.73
N ASP A 72 -8.32 -17.71 -3.94
CA ASP A 72 -8.40 -19.08 -3.42
C ASP A 72 -9.63 -19.27 -2.51
N ALA A 73 -10.03 -18.20 -1.81
CA ALA A 73 -11.28 -18.14 -1.03
C ALA A 73 -12.55 -18.06 -1.90
N GLY A 74 -12.43 -17.80 -3.20
CA GLY A 74 -13.57 -17.61 -4.10
C GLY A 74 -14.26 -16.25 -3.97
N LEU A 75 -13.63 -15.26 -3.31
CA LEU A 75 -14.17 -13.91 -3.14
C LEU A 75 -13.92 -12.99 -4.34
N ALA A 76 -13.01 -13.39 -5.24
CA ALA A 76 -12.77 -12.75 -6.52
C ALA A 76 -12.38 -13.79 -7.57
N GLY A 77 -12.76 -13.58 -8.82
CA GLY A 77 -12.44 -14.49 -9.92
C GLY A 77 -11.04 -14.27 -10.53
N SER A 78 -10.45 -13.09 -10.34
CA SER A 78 -9.13 -12.76 -10.87
C SER A 78 -8.48 -11.55 -10.20
N LEU A 79 -7.17 -11.39 -10.42
CA LEU A 79 -6.43 -10.19 -10.01
C LEU A 79 -6.98 -8.91 -10.65
N ASP A 80 -7.54 -8.98 -11.86
CA ASP A 80 -8.10 -7.82 -12.57
C ASP A 80 -9.40 -7.31 -11.96
N GLU A 81 -10.11 -8.16 -11.25
CA GLU A 81 -11.32 -7.78 -10.51
C GLU A 81 -10.96 -6.98 -9.25
N ILE A 82 -9.88 -7.37 -8.57
CA ILE A 82 -9.41 -6.71 -7.34
C ILE A 82 -8.63 -5.42 -7.68
N ASP A 83 -7.76 -5.48 -8.69
CA ASP A 83 -6.88 -4.39 -9.11
C ASP A 83 -6.97 -4.18 -10.63
N PRO A 84 -8.04 -3.54 -11.13
CA PRO A 84 -8.28 -3.35 -12.56
C PRO A 84 -7.25 -2.46 -13.25
N ASP A 85 -6.41 -1.75 -12.49
CA ASP A 85 -5.38 -0.89 -13.04
C ASP A 85 -4.01 -1.57 -13.11
N ARG A 86 -3.84 -2.81 -12.59
CA ARG A 86 -2.55 -3.55 -12.54
C ARG A 86 -1.77 -3.58 -13.85
N HIS A 87 -2.45 -3.77 -14.99
CA HIS A 87 -1.82 -3.88 -16.32
C HIS A 87 -1.24 -2.58 -16.85
N ARG A 88 -1.61 -1.45 -16.28
CA ARG A 88 -1.07 -0.16 -16.71
C ARG A 88 0.41 0.00 -16.35
N TYR A 89 0.98 -0.93 -15.57
CA TYR A 89 2.35 -0.83 -15.03
C TYR A 89 3.10 -2.18 -15.08
N PRO A 90 3.39 -2.70 -16.28
CA PRO A 90 3.95 -4.03 -16.47
C PRO A 90 5.35 -4.20 -15.86
N GLU A 91 6.11 -3.11 -15.73
CA GLU A 91 7.52 -3.11 -15.30
C GLU A 91 7.75 -3.59 -13.85
N ARG A 92 6.69 -3.69 -13.03
CA ARG A 92 6.77 -4.20 -11.65
C ARG A 92 5.75 -5.27 -11.29
N SER A 93 4.99 -5.76 -12.28
CA SER A 93 4.00 -6.82 -12.04
C SER A 93 4.62 -8.16 -11.57
N SER A 94 5.94 -8.31 -11.55
CA SER A 94 6.63 -9.55 -11.21
C SER A 94 7.24 -9.61 -9.81
N ALA A 95 7.57 -8.47 -9.17
CA ALA A 95 8.33 -8.47 -7.91
C ALA A 95 7.46 -8.56 -6.65
N ASP A 96 6.22 -8.05 -6.71
CA ASP A 96 5.29 -7.98 -5.57
C ASP A 96 3.97 -8.70 -5.85
N GLY A 97 4.00 -9.83 -6.58
CA GLY A 97 2.79 -10.61 -6.90
C GLY A 97 1.84 -9.96 -7.91
N GLY A 98 2.24 -8.85 -8.53
CA GLY A 98 1.50 -8.26 -9.65
C GLY A 98 0.37 -7.31 -9.27
N VAL A 99 0.40 -6.78 -8.05
CA VAL A 99 -0.63 -5.85 -7.53
C VAL A 99 -0.06 -4.49 -7.17
N HIS A 100 -0.90 -3.47 -7.28
CA HIS A 100 -0.59 -2.11 -6.82
C HIS A 100 -0.57 -1.97 -5.32
N TRP A 101 -1.40 -2.75 -4.63
CA TRP A 101 -1.71 -2.58 -3.23
C TRP A 101 -1.04 -3.67 -2.40
N LEU A 102 -0.29 -3.26 -1.40
CA LEU A 102 0.28 -4.17 -0.41
C LEU A 102 -0.55 -4.14 0.86
N LEU A 103 -0.77 -5.32 1.43
CA LEU A 103 -1.26 -5.46 2.79
C LEU A 103 -0.16 -5.03 3.78
N SER A 104 -0.52 -4.29 4.83
CA SER A 104 0.43 -3.97 5.88
C SER A 104 1.04 -5.25 6.47
N MET A 105 2.37 -5.37 6.52
CA MET A 105 3.02 -6.46 7.26
C MET A 105 2.60 -6.49 8.72
N GLY A 106 2.23 -5.35 9.30
CA GLY A 106 1.68 -5.30 10.65
C GLY A 106 0.38 -6.09 10.83
N LEU A 107 -0.26 -6.52 9.74
CA LEU A 107 -1.48 -7.34 9.75
C LEU A 107 -1.22 -8.81 9.38
N CYS A 108 0.03 -9.20 9.16
CA CYS A 108 0.39 -10.59 8.87
C CYS A 108 1.71 -11.03 9.51
N TYR A 109 2.31 -10.22 10.38
CA TYR A 109 3.58 -10.52 11.05
C TYR A 109 3.48 -10.36 12.57
N ASP A 110 4.36 -11.05 13.29
CA ASP A 110 4.39 -11.05 14.75
C ASP A 110 4.71 -9.66 15.31
N PRO A 111 3.78 -9.01 16.04
CA PRO A 111 4.01 -7.67 16.59
C PRO A 111 5.13 -7.63 17.63
N GLU A 112 5.48 -8.76 18.27
CA GLU A 112 6.60 -8.84 19.21
C GLU A 112 7.96 -8.74 18.50
N LYS A 113 8.01 -9.10 17.20
CA LYS A 113 9.19 -8.96 16.34
C LYS A 113 9.23 -7.63 15.59
N MET A 114 8.18 -6.81 15.71
CA MET A 114 8.12 -5.46 15.12
C MET A 114 8.43 -4.41 16.18
N VAL A 115 9.48 -4.61 16.96
CA VAL A 115 9.94 -3.70 18.02
C VAL A 115 11.41 -3.36 17.76
N PRO A 116 11.85 -2.10 17.93
CA PRO A 116 13.25 -1.73 17.71
C PRO A 116 14.23 -2.63 18.48
N GLY A 117 15.24 -3.15 17.80
CA GLY A 117 16.22 -4.09 18.33
C GLY A 117 15.73 -5.53 18.55
N GLN A 118 14.46 -5.83 18.24
CA GLN A 118 13.91 -7.20 18.26
C GLN A 118 13.54 -7.70 16.86
N THR A 119 13.74 -6.87 15.84
CA THR A 119 13.50 -7.23 14.45
C THR A 119 14.46 -8.33 14.00
N VAL A 120 13.95 -9.26 13.19
CA VAL A 120 14.75 -10.37 12.67
C VAL A 120 15.79 -9.81 11.69
N VAL A 121 17.06 -10.02 12.01
CA VAL A 121 18.17 -9.69 11.14
C VAL A 121 18.06 -10.54 9.89
N LEU A 122 17.88 -9.89 8.74
CA LEU A 122 17.85 -10.60 7.48
C LEU A 122 19.28 -10.94 7.06
N PRO A 123 19.57 -12.20 6.69
CA PRO A 123 20.83 -12.49 6.04
C PRO A 123 20.94 -11.57 4.83
N GLN A 124 22.00 -10.77 4.77
CA GLN A 124 22.22 -9.91 3.60
C GLN A 124 22.38 -10.81 2.39
N VAL A 125 21.41 -10.79 1.49
CA VAL A 125 21.56 -11.42 0.18
C VAL A 125 22.58 -10.56 -0.58
N PRO A 126 23.71 -11.12 -1.06
CA PRO A 126 24.79 -10.33 -1.65
C PRO A 126 24.39 -9.45 -2.85
N GLU A 127 23.25 -9.71 -3.49
CA GLU A 127 22.85 -9.08 -4.76
C GLU A 127 21.38 -8.62 -4.83
N GLY A 128 20.72 -8.32 -3.71
CA GLY A 128 19.31 -7.93 -3.75
C GLY A 128 18.88 -6.87 -2.73
N PRO A 129 17.85 -6.06 -3.04
CA PRO A 129 17.22 -5.22 -2.03
C PRO A 129 16.66 -6.16 -0.94
N TYR A 130 16.91 -5.81 0.32
CA TYR A 130 16.50 -6.51 1.55
C TYR A 130 15.15 -7.23 1.43
N LEU A 131 15.16 -8.46 0.93
CA LEU A 131 14.01 -9.35 0.89
C LEU A 131 14.39 -10.51 1.78
N SER A 132 13.76 -10.54 2.95
CA SER A 132 13.77 -11.69 3.83
C SER A 132 13.33 -12.91 3.05
N SER A 133 13.97 -14.05 3.30
CA SER A 133 13.33 -15.30 2.89
C SER A 133 12.05 -15.43 3.70
N ASP A 134 10.99 -15.97 3.09
CA ASP A 134 9.72 -16.22 3.79
C ASP A 134 9.92 -17.05 5.07
N GLU A 135 10.95 -17.88 5.11
CA GLU A 135 11.32 -18.73 6.24
C GLU A 135 11.80 -17.92 7.45
N ASP A 136 12.49 -16.79 7.23
CA ASP A 136 13.02 -15.94 8.30
C ASP A 136 11.93 -15.07 8.96
N MET A 137 10.86 -14.79 8.21
CA MET A 137 9.74 -13.95 8.65
C MET A 137 8.42 -14.71 8.54
N PRO A 138 8.18 -15.73 9.38
CA PRO A 138 6.92 -16.48 9.33
C PRO A 138 5.74 -15.54 9.58
N HIS A 139 4.66 -15.72 8.83
CA HIS A 139 3.45 -14.95 9.04
C HIS A 139 2.80 -15.29 10.39
N SER A 140 2.05 -14.35 10.94
CA SER A 140 1.24 -14.53 12.15
C SER A 140 -0.23 -14.22 11.84
N PRO A 141 -1.19 -15.04 12.33
CA PRO A 141 -2.62 -14.84 12.09
C PRO A 141 -3.17 -13.69 12.94
N ILE A 142 -2.88 -12.46 12.52
CA ILE A 142 -3.41 -11.25 13.16
C ILE A 142 -4.91 -11.15 12.88
N ARG A 143 -5.68 -10.92 13.95
CA ARG A 143 -7.12 -10.72 13.85
C ARG A 143 -7.47 -9.24 13.78
N THR A 144 -8.62 -8.92 13.21
CA THR A 144 -9.17 -7.55 13.20
C THR A 144 -9.26 -6.97 14.62
N GLY A 145 -9.64 -7.78 15.60
CA GLY A 145 -9.69 -7.40 17.02
C GLY A 145 -8.33 -7.15 17.69
N ASP A 146 -7.22 -7.59 17.08
CA ASP A 146 -5.86 -7.32 17.59
C ASP A 146 -5.36 -5.92 17.18
N VAL A 147 -6.04 -5.26 16.24
CA VAL A 147 -5.68 -3.92 15.76
C VAL A 147 -6.11 -2.87 16.78
N VAL A 148 -5.14 -2.26 17.46
CA VAL A 148 -5.40 -1.34 18.58
C VAL A 148 -5.95 0.01 18.11
N TYR A 149 -5.54 0.46 16.93
CA TYR A 149 -5.92 1.77 16.39
C TYR A 149 -6.48 1.63 14.97
N PRO A 150 -7.68 1.04 14.79
CA PRO A 150 -8.16 0.68 13.46
C PRO A 150 -8.33 1.88 12.53
N SER A 151 -8.63 3.07 13.07
CA SER A 151 -8.73 4.34 12.32
C SER A 151 -7.39 5.03 12.05
N ASP A 152 -6.29 4.58 12.67
CA ASP A 152 -4.94 5.13 12.44
C ASP A 152 -3.98 4.08 11.87
N LYS A 153 -4.38 2.80 11.77
CA LYS A 153 -3.61 1.69 11.20
C LYS A 153 -3.99 1.50 9.74
N GLY A 154 -3.05 1.78 8.84
CA GLY A 154 -3.22 1.55 7.41
C GLY A 154 -3.28 0.04 7.14
N MET A 155 -4.30 -0.37 6.39
CA MET A 155 -4.51 -1.74 5.97
C MET A 155 -3.82 -2.03 4.64
N LEU A 156 -3.99 -1.14 3.67
CA LEU A 156 -3.39 -1.24 2.34
C LEU A 156 -2.60 0.03 2.02
N ALA A 157 -1.51 -0.10 1.27
CA ALA A 157 -0.81 1.02 0.66
C ALA A 157 -0.44 0.73 -0.80
N PRO A 158 -0.47 1.74 -1.67
CA PRO A 158 0.00 1.57 -3.03
C PRO A 158 1.52 1.58 -3.07
N VAL A 159 2.12 0.54 -3.62
CA VAL A 159 3.57 0.50 -3.90
C VAL A 159 3.97 1.67 -4.78
N TRP A 160 3.10 2.02 -5.73
CA TRP A 160 3.38 2.91 -6.83
C TRP A 160 2.25 3.92 -7.05
N VAL A 161 2.61 5.18 -7.24
CA VAL A 161 1.67 6.28 -7.52
C VAL A 161 1.74 6.64 -8.99
N THR A 162 0.57 6.85 -9.61
CA THR A 162 0.44 7.03 -11.07
C THR A 162 -0.59 8.09 -11.47
N TRP A 163 -1.29 8.65 -10.47
CA TRP A 163 -2.32 9.67 -10.60
C TRP A 163 -1.77 11.10 -10.50
N GLY A 164 -0.45 11.23 -10.52
CA GLY A 164 0.26 12.50 -10.34
C GLY A 164 1.07 12.97 -11.54
N PRO A 165 1.68 14.16 -11.48
CA PRO A 165 2.74 14.57 -12.42
C PRO A 165 3.99 13.69 -12.37
N LEU A 166 4.20 12.96 -11.26
CA LEU A 166 5.28 12.00 -11.11
C LEU A 166 4.68 10.61 -10.93
N THR A 167 5.32 9.64 -11.57
CA THR A 167 5.00 8.22 -11.44
C THR A 167 6.18 7.54 -10.78
N GLY A 168 5.94 6.79 -9.71
CA GLY A 168 7.04 6.23 -8.93
C GLY A 168 6.60 5.55 -7.65
N PRO A 169 7.56 4.99 -6.89
CA PRO A 169 7.28 4.36 -5.60
C PRO A 169 6.76 5.39 -4.60
N TRP A 170 5.61 5.13 -3.97
CA TRP A 170 4.92 6.13 -3.13
C TRP A 170 5.81 6.71 -2.03
N CYS A 171 6.57 5.86 -1.34
CA CYS A 171 7.48 6.24 -0.23
C CYS A 171 8.59 7.20 -0.63
N CYS A 172 8.94 7.19 -1.91
CA CYS A 172 10.29 7.53 -2.35
C CYS A 172 10.26 8.50 -3.55
N LEU A 173 9.06 8.94 -3.94
CA LEU A 173 8.88 10.02 -4.88
C LEU A 173 9.34 11.36 -4.27
N PRO A 174 10.07 12.20 -5.03
CA PRO A 174 10.36 13.56 -4.60
C PRO A 174 9.04 14.35 -4.55
N ASN A 175 8.74 14.95 -3.39
CA ASN A 175 7.43 15.52 -3.06
C ASN A 175 6.31 14.46 -3.19
N PRO A 176 6.24 13.51 -2.24
CA PRO A 176 5.33 12.39 -2.33
C PRO A 176 3.90 12.90 -2.43
N GLN A 177 3.20 12.44 -3.44
CA GLN A 177 1.83 12.86 -3.69
C GLN A 177 0.85 12.10 -2.80
N PRO A 178 -0.33 12.66 -2.56
CA PRO A 178 -1.38 11.94 -1.86
C PRO A 178 -1.70 10.64 -2.59
N ALA A 179 -1.76 9.56 -1.83
CA ALA A 179 -2.12 8.24 -2.28
C ALA A 179 -3.20 7.69 -1.35
N PRO A 180 -4.17 6.92 -1.87
CA PRO A 180 -5.21 6.36 -1.02
C PRO A 180 -4.62 5.31 -0.09
N VAL A 181 -4.90 5.47 1.20
CA VAL A 181 -4.59 4.53 2.26
C VAL A 181 -5.92 4.12 2.87
N PRO A 182 -6.39 2.89 2.60
CA PRO A 182 -7.44 2.28 3.38
C PRO A 182 -6.95 1.95 4.78
N PHE A 183 -7.72 2.32 5.79
CA PHE A 183 -7.48 1.99 7.19
C PHE A 183 -8.27 0.75 7.62
N CYS A 184 -7.93 0.19 8.78
CA CYS A 184 -8.52 -1.05 9.27
C CYS A 184 -9.99 -0.91 9.73
N ASP A 185 -10.50 0.31 9.87
CA ASP A 185 -11.93 0.63 10.06
C ASP A 185 -12.67 0.92 8.73
N LEU A 186 -12.03 0.62 7.59
CA LEU A 186 -12.55 0.71 6.22
C LEU A 186 -12.75 2.12 5.65
N HIS A 187 -12.37 3.18 6.37
CA HIS A 187 -12.27 4.48 5.73
C HIS A 187 -11.03 4.54 4.82
N VAL A 188 -11.06 5.43 3.84
CA VAL A 188 -9.96 5.63 2.89
C VAL A 188 -9.62 7.11 2.88
N GLU A 189 -8.35 7.42 3.11
CA GLU A 189 -7.83 8.78 3.10
C GLU A 189 -6.73 8.91 2.05
N ALA A 190 -6.63 10.06 1.39
CA ALA A 190 -5.52 10.33 0.47
C ALA A 190 -4.40 11.03 1.24
N LEU A 191 -3.34 10.28 1.57
CA LEU A 191 -2.22 10.75 2.39
C LEU A 191 -0.93 10.74 1.58
N ARG A 192 -0.06 11.71 1.84
CA ARG A 192 1.34 11.64 1.41
C ARG A 192 2.07 10.71 2.36
N TRP A 193 3.07 10.00 1.84
CA TRP A 193 3.90 9.12 2.67
C TRP A 193 4.42 9.80 3.95
N VAL A 194 4.86 11.05 3.84
CA VAL A 194 5.38 11.85 4.96
C VAL A 194 4.34 12.19 6.03
N GLU A 195 3.05 12.20 5.69
CA GLU A 195 1.95 12.40 6.65
C GLU A 195 1.70 11.13 7.48
N CYS A 196 2.28 10.00 7.07
CA CYS A 196 2.29 8.78 7.85
C CYS A 196 3.54 8.66 8.74
N VAL A 197 4.52 9.55 8.60
CA VAL A 197 5.79 9.50 9.34
C VAL A 197 5.69 10.33 10.60
N LYS A 198 5.53 9.66 11.75
CA LYS A 198 5.56 10.32 13.05
C LYS A 198 6.93 10.98 13.28
N ASP A 199 6.94 12.20 13.80
CA ASP A 199 8.14 12.98 14.14
C ASP A 199 9.07 13.29 12.94
N GLY A 200 8.59 13.12 11.70
CA GLY A 200 9.31 13.49 10.48
C GLY A 200 10.54 12.63 10.15
N ARG A 201 10.76 11.52 10.87
CA ARG A 201 11.87 10.59 10.64
C ARG A 201 11.33 9.18 10.41
N VAL A 202 11.64 8.61 9.25
CA VAL A 202 11.47 7.18 9.02
C VAL A 202 12.68 6.47 9.63
N GLU A 203 12.43 5.77 10.71
CA GLU A 203 13.42 4.87 11.31
C GLU A 203 13.00 3.45 10.95
N GLY A 204 13.85 2.78 10.17
CA GLY A 204 13.60 1.41 9.76
C GLY A 204 14.73 0.47 10.14
N GLU A 205 14.37 -0.74 10.55
CA GLU A 205 15.30 -1.83 10.87
C GLU A 205 14.81 -3.08 10.13
N TYR A 206 15.66 -3.67 9.29
CA TYR A 206 15.35 -4.89 8.53
C TYR A 206 14.00 -4.87 7.78
N GLY A 207 13.63 -3.71 7.22
CA GLY A 207 12.39 -3.54 6.48
C GLY A 207 11.14 -3.32 7.35
N ILE A 208 11.28 -3.25 8.67
CA ILE A 208 10.26 -2.78 9.63
C ILE A 208 10.47 -1.29 9.88
N GLY A 209 9.41 -0.56 10.27
CA GLY A 209 9.43 0.86 10.60
C GLY A 209 8.94 1.79 9.49
N PHE A 210 8.54 1.25 8.34
CA PHE A 210 7.92 2.02 7.26
C PHE A 210 6.41 2.11 7.53
N PRO A 211 5.84 3.30 7.80
CA PRO A 211 4.40 3.44 8.07
C PRO A 211 3.52 2.81 6.99
N VAL A 212 2.37 2.28 7.37
CA VAL A 212 1.43 1.50 6.55
C VAL A 212 2.01 0.17 6.03
N TYR A 213 3.25 0.12 5.53
CA TYR A 213 3.84 -1.11 5.02
C TYR A 213 4.30 -2.07 6.11
N SER A 214 4.99 -1.58 7.14
CA SER A 214 5.70 -2.40 8.12
C SER A 214 5.95 -1.68 9.44
N THR A 215 4.99 -0.87 9.86
CA THR A 215 5.00 -0.03 11.05
C THR A 215 5.57 -0.71 12.29
N TRP A 216 6.32 0.06 13.09
CA TRP A 216 6.67 -0.33 14.44
C TRP A 216 5.43 -0.73 15.25
N TYR A 217 5.59 -1.74 16.09
CA TYR A 217 4.55 -2.41 16.89
C TYR A 217 3.46 -3.13 16.09
N GLY A 218 3.65 -3.32 14.78
CA GLY A 218 2.77 -4.12 13.92
C GLY A 218 1.31 -3.64 13.93
N CYS A 219 0.37 -4.52 14.29
CA CYS A 219 -1.06 -4.21 14.43
C CYS A 219 -1.37 -3.29 15.62
N ARG A 220 -0.44 -3.16 16.56
CA ARG A 220 -0.54 -2.28 17.73
C ARG A 220 0.00 -0.87 17.45
N GLY A 221 0.66 -0.69 16.30
CA GLY A 221 1.23 0.58 15.85
C GLY A 221 0.18 1.52 15.22
N ARG A 222 0.56 2.79 15.06
CA ARG A 222 -0.19 3.80 14.30
C ARG A 222 0.58 4.18 13.06
N ASP A 223 -0.14 4.39 11.98
CA ASP A 223 0.38 4.85 10.69
C ASP A 223 0.04 6.30 10.40
N ARG A 224 -0.98 6.85 11.04
CA ARG A 224 -1.28 8.27 10.93
C ARG A 224 -0.48 9.08 11.95
N ALA A 225 0.28 10.08 11.47
CA ALA A 225 0.91 11.06 12.33
C ALA A 225 -0.09 12.17 12.66
N ASN A 226 -0.87 11.98 13.73
CA ASN A 226 -1.67 13.07 14.32
C ASN A 226 -0.78 14.03 15.11
#